data_AF-Q9H0R6-F1
#
_entry.id   AF-Q9H0R6-F1
#
_cell.length_a   1.000
_cell.length_b   1.000
_cell.length_c   1.000
_cell.angle_alpha   90.00
_cell.angle_beta   90.00
_cell.angle_gamma   90.00
#
_symmetry.space_group_name_H-M   'P 1'
#
loop_
_entity.id
_entity.type
_entity.pdbx_description
1 polymer ?
#
loop_
_entity_poly.entity_id
_entity_poly.type
_entity_poly.pdbx_seq_one_letter_code
_entity_poly.pdbx_strand_id
1 'polypeptide(L)'
;MLGRSLREVSAALKQGQITPTELCQKCLSLIKKTKFLNAYITVSEEVALKQAEESEKRYKNGQSLGDLDGIPIAVKDNFSTSGIETTCASNMLKGYIPPYNATVVQKLLDQGALLMGKTNLDEFAMGSGSTDGVFGPVKNPWSYSKQYREKRKQNPHSENEDSDWLITGGSSGGSAAAVSAFTCYAALGSDTGGSTRNPAAHCGLVGFKPSYGLVSRHGLIPLVNSMDVPGILTRCVDDAAIVLGALAGPDPRDSTTVHEPINKPFMLPSLADVSKLCIGIPKEYLVPELSSEVQSLWSKAADLFESEGAKVIEVSLPHTSYSIVCYHVLCTSEVASNMARFDGLQYGHRCDIDVSTEAMYAATRREGFNDVVRGRILSGNFFLLKENYENYFVKAQKVRRLIANDFVNAFNSGVDVLLTPTTLSEAVPYLEFIKEDNRTRSAQDDIFTQAVNMAGLPAVSIPVALSNQGLPIGLQFIGRAFCDQQLLTVAKWFEKQVQFPVIQLQELMDDCSAVLENEKLASVSLKQ
;
A
#
# COMPACT_ATOMS: atom_id res chain seq x y z
N MET A 1 22.68 6.60 -5.49
CA MET A 1 22.01 6.88 -4.20
C MET A 1 20.55 6.47 -4.19
N LEU A 2 19.71 6.89 -5.14
CA LEU A 2 18.26 6.65 -5.11
C LEU A 2 17.85 5.16 -5.16
N GLY A 3 18.60 4.33 -5.86
CA GLY A 3 18.36 2.88 -5.91
C GLY A 3 18.95 2.07 -4.75
N ARG A 4 19.58 2.70 -3.75
CA ARG A 4 20.14 2.00 -2.57
C ARG A 4 19.04 1.72 -1.52
N SER A 5 19.31 0.82 -0.60
CA SER A 5 18.47 0.55 0.58
C SER A 5 18.53 1.70 1.59
N LEU A 6 17.55 1.77 2.50
CA LEU A 6 17.53 2.76 3.59
C LEU A 6 18.82 2.73 4.41
N ARG A 7 19.31 1.54 4.76
CA ARG A 7 20.49 1.38 5.60
C ARG A 7 21.76 1.90 4.92
N GLU A 8 21.92 1.64 3.63
CA GLU A 8 23.05 2.16 2.85
C GLU A 8 23.00 3.68 2.71
N VAL A 9 21.79 4.25 2.56
CA VAL A 9 21.61 5.71 2.49
C VAL A 9 21.84 6.35 3.86
N SER A 10 21.33 5.77 4.94
CA SER A 10 21.61 6.22 6.31
C SER A 10 23.12 6.19 6.60
N ALA A 11 23.83 5.13 6.19
CA ALA A 11 25.28 5.07 6.31
C ALA A 11 26.00 6.17 5.50
N ALA A 12 25.54 6.43 4.28
CA ALA A 12 26.10 7.49 3.43
C ALA A 12 25.86 8.89 4.00
N LEU A 13 24.68 9.15 4.59
CA LEU A 13 24.36 10.39 5.31
C LEU A 13 25.28 10.57 6.54
N LYS A 14 25.43 9.51 7.35
CA LYS A 14 26.35 9.50 8.52
C LYS A 14 27.80 9.78 8.13
N GLN A 15 28.21 9.34 6.93
CA GLN A 15 29.57 9.54 6.40
C GLN A 15 29.74 10.86 5.63
N GLY A 16 28.68 11.66 5.46
CA GLY A 16 28.72 12.91 4.69
C GLY A 16 28.94 12.73 3.19
N GLN A 17 28.68 11.53 2.63
CA GLN A 17 28.77 11.28 1.17
C GLN A 17 27.65 11.97 0.39
N ILE A 18 26.54 12.26 1.06
CA ILE A 18 25.41 13.05 0.58
C ILE A 18 24.78 13.73 1.80
N THR A 19 24.20 14.91 1.62
CA THR A 19 23.41 15.58 2.67
C THR A 19 21.93 15.21 2.59
N PRO A 20 21.16 15.31 3.70
CA PRO A 20 19.71 15.16 3.65
C PRO A 20 19.04 16.11 2.65
N THR A 21 19.53 17.36 2.55
CA THR A 21 19.02 18.38 1.62
C THR A 21 19.22 17.96 0.16
N GLU A 22 20.42 17.51 -0.22
CA GLU A 22 20.70 17.02 -1.57
C GLU A 22 19.86 15.77 -1.91
N LEU A 23 19.69 14.86 -0.95
CA LEU A 23 18.85 13.68 -1.12
C LEU A 23 17.37 14.05 -1.34
N CYS A 24 16.84 14.96 -0.51
CA CYS A 24 15.50 15.50 -0.63
C CYS A 24 15.27 16.16 -1.99
N GLN A 25 16.19 17.02 -2.43
CA GLN A 25 16.11 17.70 -3.72
C GLN A 25 16.12 16.72 -4.91
N LYS A 26 16.91 15.64 -4.84
CA LYS A 26 16.89 14.58 -5.86
C LYS A 26 15.53 13.89 -5.94
N CYS A 27 14.92 13.58 -4.80
CA CYS A 27 13.58 13.00 -4.75
C CYS A 27 12.50 13.98 -5.26
N LEU A 28 12.53 15.26 -4.86
CA LEU A 28 11.61 16.29 -5.36
C LEU A 28 11.74 16.50 -6.88
N SER A 29 12.97 16.47 -7.41
CA SER A 29 13.20 16.56 -8.85
C SER A 29 12.57 15.36 -9.57
N LEU A 30 12.68 14.15 -9.03
CA LEU A 30 11.97 12.99 -9.59
C LEU A 30 10.46 13.15 -9.50
N ILE A 31 9.89 13.62 -8.39
CA ILE A 31 8.44 13.87 -8.27
C ILE A 31 7.95 14.80 -9.40
N LYS A 32 8.69 15.88 -9.69
CA LYS A 32 8.37 16.81 -10.78
C LYS A 32 8.41 16.11 -12.15
N LYS A 33 9.45 15.30 -12.41
CA LYS A 33 9.60 14.54 -13.66
C LYS A 33 8.54 13.45 -13.84
N THR A 34 8.14 12.79 -12.75
CA THR A 34 7.18 11.69 -12.76
C THR A 34 5.75 12.13 -12.42
N LYS A 35 5.44 13.42 -12.53
CA LYS A 35 4.11 13.97 -12.21
C LYS A 35 2.98 13.26 -12.97
N PHE A 36 3.25 12.83 -14.20
CA PHE A 36 2.30 12.10 -15.04
C PHE A 36 1.87 10.73 -14.47
N LEU A 37 2.62 10.15 -13.52
CA LEU A 37 2.22 8.94 -12.80
C LEU A 37 1.07 9.20 -11.82
N ASN A 38 0.86 10.46 -11.44
CA ASN A 38 -0.16 10.88 -10.49
C ASN A 38 -0.04 10.20 -9.10
N ALA A 39 1.20 9.94 -8.67
CA ALA A 39 1.48 9.26 -7.40
C ALA A 39 1.13 10.10 -6.16
N TYR A 40 1.16 11.43 -6.27
CA TYR A 40 0.93 12.38 -5.17
C TYR A 40 -0.29 13.26 -5.46
N ILE A 41 -1.19 13.36 -4.49
CA ILE A 41 -2.25 14.39 -4.46
C ILE A 41 -1.63 15.72 -4.04
N THR A 42 -0.82 15.70 -2.98
CA THR A 42 -0.12 16.88 -2.45
C THR A 42 1.35 16.57 -2.30
N VAL A 43 2.22 17.41 -2.88
CA VAL A 43 3.67 17.35 -2.67
C VAL A 43 4.02 18.36 -1.59
N SER A 44 4.69 17.94 -0.52
CA SER A 44 5.03 18.79 0.62
C SER A 44 6.44 19.34 0.52
N GLU A 45 6.77 20.00 -0.60
CA GLU A 45 8.12 20.47 -0.95
C GLU A 45 8.75 21.34 0.15
N GLU A 46 8.05 22.37 0.62
CA GLU A 46 8.56 23.27 1.68
C GLU A 46 8.82 22.55 3.00
N VAL A 47 7.89 21.67 3.40
CA VAL A 47 8.01 20.87 4.63
C VAL A 47 9.18 19.90 4.53
N ALA A 48 9.31 19.21 3.39
CA ALA A 48 10.39 18.25 3.15
C ALA A 48 11.77 18.93 3.20
N LEU A 49 11.92 20.09 2.55
CA LEU A 49 13.17 20.85 2.54
C LEU A 49 13.53 21.36 3.93
N LYS A 50 12.57 21.89 4.69
CA LYS A 50 12.81 22.33 6.07
C LYS A 50 13.25 21.16 6.97
N GLN A 51 12.58 20.02 6.88
CA GLN A 51 12.96 18.81 7.61
C GLN A 51 14.36 18.31 7.21
N ALA A 52 14.72 18.46 5.93
CA ALA A 52 16.04 18.09 5.42
C ALA A 52 17.14 19.00 5.99
N GLU A 53 16.90 20.31 6.06
CA GLU A 53 17.83 21.26 6.69
C GLU A 53 18.02 20.98 8.19
N GLU A 54 16.94 20.64 8.90
CA GLU A 54 16.99 20.24 10.30
C GLU A 54 17.77 18.93 10.50
N SER A 55 17.57 17.95 9.62
CA SER A 55 18.34 16.70 9.59
C SER A 55 19.81 16.97 9.31
N GLU A 56 20.14 17.83 8.35
CA GLU A 56 21.52 18.16 8.02
C GLU A 56 22.24 18.83 9.19
N LYS A 57 21.56 19.72 9.94
CA LYS A 57 22.09 20.29 11.20
C LYS A 57 22.36 19.20 12.24
N ARG A 58 21.46 18.22 12.41
CA ARG A 58 21.67 17.07 13.30
C ARG A 58 22.90 16.26 12.89
N TYR A 59 23.05 15.93 11.60
CA TYR A 59 24.23 15.21 11.10
C TYR A 59 25.54 15.99 11.33
N LYS A 60 25.57 17.30 11.03
CA LYS A 60 26.75 18.15 11.28
C LYS A 60 27.16 18.19 12.76
N ASN A 61 26.20 18.07 13.67
CA ASN A 61 26.43 18.05 15.11
C ASN A 61 26.63 16.64 15.69
N GLY A 62 26.59 15.57 14.89
CA GLY A 62 26.67 14.19 15.37
C GLY A 62 25.45 13.72 16.17
N GLN A 63 24.27 14.32 15.93
CA GLN A 63 23.03 14.14 16.68
C GLN A 63 21.92 13.49 15.83
N SER A 64 22.27 12.59 14.92
CA SER A 64 21.25 11.92 14.09
C SER A 64 20.29 11.08 14.93
N LEU A 65 19.01 11.08 14.56
CA LEU A 65 17.92 10.46 15.32
C LEU A 65 17.80 8.94 15.13
N GLY A 66 18.49 8.38 14.13
CA GLY A 66 18.44 6.95 13.83
C GLY A 66 18.57 6.68 12.33
N ASP A 67 18.09 5.50 11.90
CA ASP A 67 18.21 5.05 10.51
C ASP A 67 17.26 5.76 9.54
N LEU A 68 16.19 6.39 10.05
CA LEU A 68 15.22 7.17 9.26
C LEU A 68 15.54 8.67 9.21
N ASP A 69 16.57 9.15 9.91
CA ASP A 69 16.88 10.57 9.95
C ASP A 69 17.40 11.05 8.59
N GLY A 70 16.68 11.97 7.95
CA GLY A 70 16.99 12.50 6.63
C GLY A 70 16.50 11.63 5.47
N ILE A 71 15.67 10.61 5.74
CA ILE A 71 15.15 9.69 4.72
C ILE A 71 13.82 10.20 4.13
N PRO A 72 13.71 10.38 2.80
CA PRO A 72 12.46 10.65 2.10
C PRO A 72 11.41 9.53 2.23
N ILE A 73 10.23 9.88 2.75
CA ILE A 73 9.06 9.01 2.87
C ILE A 73 7.80 9.66 2.31
N ALA A 74 6.84 8.85 1.87
CA ALA A 74 5.53 9.31 1.45
C ALA A 74 4.42 8.73 2.32
N VAL A 75 3.26 9.38 2.37
CA VAL A 75 2.15 8.95 3.24
C VAL A 75 0.85 8.98 2.46
N LYS A 76 0.12 7.87 2.39
CA LYS A 76 -1.21 7.81 1.77
C LYS A 76 -2.15 8.91 2.28
N ASP A 77 -2.93 9.49 1.38
CA ASP A 77 -3.81 10.63 1.67
C ASP A 77 -5.07 10.27 2.49
N ASN A 78 -5.01 9.19 3.27
CA ASN A 78 -6.00 8.87 4.30
C ASN A 78 -5.41 8.85 5.72
N PHE A 79 -4.14 9.20 5.89
CA PHE A 79 -3.56 9.49 7.21
C PHE A 79 -3.59 10.98 7.47
N SER A 80 -4.17 11.40 8.59
CA SER A 80 -4.13 12.79 9.03
C SER A 80 -2.69 13.27 9.17
N THR A 81 -2.39 14.46 8.63
CA THR A 81 -1.07 15.08 8.71
C THR A 81 -1.23 16.55 9.02
N SER A 82 -0.67 16.97 10.15
CA SER A 82 -0.88 18.31 10.71
C SER A 82 -0.45 19.39 9.72
N GLY A 83 -1.35 20.31 9.40
CA GLY A 83 -1.06 21.43 8.49
C GLY A 83 -0.95 21.08 7.00
N ILE A 84 -1.23 19.83 6.61
CA ILE A 84 -1.25 19.39 5.21
C ILE A 84 -2.62 18.82 4.90
N GLU A 85 -3.24 19.28 3.82
CA GLU A 85 -4.57 18.81 3.38
C GLU A 85 -4.62 17.28 3.30
N THR A 86 -5.71 16.69 3.80
CA THR A 86 -5.95 15.24 3.73
C THR A 86 -7.34 15.02 3.14
N THR A 87 -7.42 14.48 1.93
CA THR A 87 -8.66 14.46 1.12
C THR A 87 -9.28 13.08 0.97
N CYS A 88 -8.54 12.00 1.25
CA CYS A 88 -8.93 10.64 0.90
C CYS A 88 -9.30 10.46 -0.59
N ALA A 89 -8.67 11.24 -1.48
CA ALA A 89 -9.03 11.35 -2.89
C ALA A 89 -10.52 11.65 -3.13
N SER A 90 -11.14 12.44 -2.25
CA SER A 90 -12.57 12.76 -2.28
C SER A 90 -12.83 14.27 -2.26
N ASN A 91 -13.88 14.71 -2.96
CA ASN A 91 -14.41 16.06 -2.79
C ASN A 91 -15.00 16.27 -1.38
N MET A 92 -15.42 15.20 -0.69
CA MET A 92 -15.97 15.28 0.66
C MET A 92 -14.99 15.87 1.67
N LEU A 93 -13.68 15.71 1.48
CA LEU A 93 -12.66 16.23 2.39
C LEU A 93 -11.80 17.33 1.77
N LYS A 94 -12.22 17.90 0.65
CA LYS A 94 -11.55 19.06 0.06
C LYS A 94 -11.53 20.22 1.07
N GLY A 95 -10.35 20.77 1.31
CA GLY A 95 -10.07 21.82 2.29
C GLY A 95 -9.83 21.32 3.72
N TYR A 96 -9.91 20.02 4.00
CA TYR A 96 -9.66 19.50 5.34
C TYR A 96 -8.16 19.49 5.66
N ILE A 97 -7.75 20.37 6.56
CA ILE A 97 -6.39 20.42 7.11
C ILE A 97 -6.43 19.89 8.54
N PRO A 98 -5.91 18.68 8.80
CA PRO A 98 -5.91 18.09 10.14
C PRO A 98 -5.13 18.95 11.14
N PRO A 99 -5.59 19.09 12.40
CA PRO A 99 -4.85 19.79 13.45
C PRO A 99 -3.85 18.89 14.19
N TYR A 100 -3.69 17.63 13.75
CA TYR A 100 -2.78 16.65 14.35
C TYR A 100 -2.26 15.66 13.31
N ASN A 101 -1.14 15.01 13.63
CA ASN A 101 -0.60 13.89 12.86
C ASN A 101 -1.22 12.57 13.32
N ALA A 102 -1.54 11.68 12.37
CA ALA A 102 -1.73 10.28 12.67
C ALA A 102 -0.51 9.73 13.42
N THR A 103 -0.72 8.79 14.35
CA THR A 103 0.37 8.31 15.22
C THR A 103 1.53 7.75 14.40
N VAL A 104 1.24 7.01 13.33
CA VAL A 104 2.26 6.48 12.42
C VAL A 104 3.07 7.59 11.73
N VAL A 105 2.43 8.69 11.36
CA VAL A 105 3.11 9.85 10.76
C VAL A 105 4.00 10.50 11.81
N GLN A 106 3.48 10.77 13.02
CA GLN A 106 4.28 11.37 14.09
C GLN A 106 5.49 10.51 14.45
N LYS A 107 5.33 9.19 14.58
CA LYS A 107 6.44 8.27 14.87
C LYS A 107 7.55 8.33 13.82
N LEU A 108 7.23 8.50 12.54
CA LEU A 108 8.25 8.66 11.49
C LEU A 108 8.93 10.03 11.54
N LEU A 109 8.17 11.10 11.79
CA LEU A 109 8.72 12.45 11.95
C LEU A 109 9.65 12.54 13.17
N ASP A 110 9.30 11.88 14.27
CA ASP A 110 10.13 11.77 15.48
C ASP A 110 11.45 11.02 15.24
N GLN A 111 11.53 10.22 14.17
CA GLN A 111 12.76 9.56 13.71
C GLN A 111 13.52 10.38 12.66
N GLY A 112 13.08 11.61 12.37
CA GLY A 112 13.71 12.52 11.43
C GLY A 112 13.42 12.23 9.95
N ALA A 113 12.40 11.42 9.64
CA ALA A 113 12.01 11.15 8.26
C ALA A 113 11.47 12.42 7.56
N LEU A 114 11.73 12.52 6.26
CA LEU A 114 11.36 13.66 5.42
C LEU A 114 10.05 13.35 4.69
N LEU A 115 8.99 14.09 4.99
CA LEU A 115 7.69 13.88 4.36
C LEU A 115 7.69 14.51 2.96
N MET A 116 7.68 13.67 1.92
CA MET A 116 7.65 14.10 0.52
C MET A 116 6.27 14.53 0.05
N GLY A 117 5.21 13.94 0.62
CA GLY A 117 3.84 14.31 0.30
C GLY A 117 2.79 13.26 0.64
N LYS A 118 1.57 13.57 0.21
CA LYS A 118 0.34 12.80 0.34
C LYS A 118 0.08 12.01 -0.93
N THR A 119 0.11 10.68 -0.86
CA THR A 119 -0.01 9.82 -2.05
C THR A 119 -1.46 9.50 -2.41
N ASN A 120 -1.70 9.38 -3.71
CA ASN A 120 -3.02 9.16 -4.30
C ASN A 120 -3.53 7.71 -4.05
N LEU A 121 -4.85 7.54 -4.14
CA LEU A 121 -5.59 6.35 -3.74
C LEU A 121 -6.98 6.31 -4.41
N ASP A 122 -7.64 5.14 -4.37
CA ASP A 122 -9.09 5.08 -4.57
C ASP A 122 -9.81 5.86 -3.46
N GLU A 123 -10.93 6.51 -3.80
CA GLU A 123 -11.67 7.37 -2.88
C GLU A 123 -12.03 6.64 -1.57
N PHE A 124 -11.65 7.21 -0.41
CA PHE A 124 -11.76 6.59 0.91
C PHE A 124 -11.22 5.15 1.00
N ALA A 125 -10.19 4.84 0.22
CA ALA A 125 -9.59 3.52 0.10
C ALA A 125 -10.52 2.43 -0.49
N MET A 126 -11.61 2.82 -1.17
CA MET A 126 -12.64 1.91 -1.68
C MET A 126 -12.40 1.44 -3.12
N GLY A 127 -11.29 0.74 -3.38
CA GLY A 127 -11.02 0.16 -4.70
C GLY A 127 -9.74 -0.67 -4.73
N SER A 128 -9.50 -1.33 -5.86
CA SER A 128 -8.41 -2.27 -6.06
C SER A 128 -7.44 -1.87 -7.18
N GLY A 129 -7.60 -0.69 -7.80
CA GLY A 129 -6.76 -0.23 -8.91
C GLY A 129 -6.16 1.17 -8.75
N SER A 130 -6.55 1.94 -7.72
CA SER A 130 -6.24 3.37 -7.59
C SER A 130 -6.73 4.17 -8.81
N THR A 131 -7.96 3.87 -9.25
CA THR A 131 -8.63 4.46 -10.42
C THR A 131 -9.87 5.26 -10.05
N ASP A 132 -10.46 5.01 -8.88
CA ASP A 132 -11.78 5.52 -8.50
C ASP A 132 -11.67 6.73 -7.55
N GLY A 133 -10.67 7.60 -7.73
CA GLY A 133 -10.44 8.81 -6.94
C GLY A 133 -10.66 10.11 -7.73
N VAL A 134 -11.03 11.21 -7.05
CA VAL A 134 -11.35 12.50 -7.73
C VAL A 134 -10.14 13.17 -8.39
N PHE A 135 -8.92 12.78 -7.99
CA PHE A 135 -7.66 13.28 -8.56
C PHE A 135 -7.23 12.50 -9.81
N GLY A 136 -8.07 11.60 -10.32
CA GLY A 136 -7.76 10.73 -11.45
C GLY A 136 -6.89 9.53 -11.06
N PRO A 137 -6.68 8.60 -12.01
CA PRO A 137 -6.03 7.34 -11.72
C PRO A 137 -4.51 7.49 -11.52
N VAL A 138 -3.91 6.50 -10.86
CA VAL A 138 -2.45 6.38 -10.71
C VAL A 138 -1.90 5.41 -11.76
N LYS A 139 -0.91 5.86 -12.53
CA LYS A 139 -0.26 5.02 -13.55
C LYS A 139 0.87 4.20 -12.93
N ASN A 140 0.97 2.94 -13.31
CA ASN A 140 2.04 2.07 -12.83
C ASN A 140 3.39 2.45 -13.47
N PRO A 141 4.45 2.70 -12.68
CA PRO A 141 5.79 2.96 -13.22
C PRO A 141 6.27 1.90 -14.21
N TRP A 142 5.86 0.63 -14.04
CA TRP A 142 6.22 -0.47 -14.94
C TRP A 142 5.67 -0.33 -16.37
N SER A 143 4.65 0.50 -16.59
CA SER A 143 4.21 0.86 -17.96
C SER A 143 5.30 1.59 -18.76
N TYR A 144 6.27 2.17 -18.05
CA TYR A 144 7.36 2.97 -18.60
C TYR A 144 8.72 2.29 -18.43
N SER A 145 8.77 1.05 -17.92
CA SER A 145 10.02 0.34 -17.74
C SER A 145 10.57 -0.18 -19.06
N LYS A 146 11.90 -0.18 -19.18
CA LYS A 146 12.58 -0.81 -20.32
C LYS A 146 12.18 -2.27 -20.47
N GLN A 147 12.12 -2.99 -19.34
CA GLN A 147 11.77 -4.42 -19.31
C GLN A 147 10.41 -4.71 -19.95
N TYR A 148 9.40 -3.89 -19.68
CA TYR A 148 8.06 -4.04 -20.25
C TYR A 148 8.01 -3.56 -21.71
N ARG A 149 8.55 -2.36 -21.99
CA ARG A 149 8.48 -1.73 -23.31
C ARG A 149 9.21 -2.53 -24.39
N GLU A 150 10.35 -3.13 -24.08
CA GLU A 150 11.09 -3.97 -25.04
C GLU A 150 10.30 -5.23 -25.43
N LYS A 151 9.63 -5.88 -24.47
CA LYS A 151 8.76 -7.03 -24.72
C LYS A 151 7.51 -6.64 -25.50
N ARG A 152 6.91 -5.50 -25.17
CA ARG A 152 5.71 -4.99 -25.81
C ARG A 152 5.93 -4.58 -27.27
N LYS A 153 7.09 -4.01 -27.62
CA LYS A 153 7.46 -3.72 -29.03
C LYS A 153 7.47 -4.97 -29.91
N GLN A 154 7.68 -6.15 -29.32
CA GLN A 154 7.67 -7.43 -30.04
C GLN A 154 6.24 -7.96 -30.28
N ASN A 155 5.24 -7.49 -29.52
CA ASN A 155 3.83 -7.86 -29.63
C ASN A 155 2.93 -6.61 -29.46
N PRO A 156 2.76 -5.78 -30.50
CA PRO A 156 1.91 -4.60 -30.43
C PRO A 156 0.43 -5.02 -30.30
N HIS A 157 -0.16 -4.83 -29.11
CA HIS A 157 -1.58 -5.09 -28.85
C HIS A 157 -2.49 -3.85 -29.00
N SER A 158 -1.93 -2.64 -29.07
CA SER A 158 -2.69 -1.38 -29.13
C SER A 158 -2.00 -0.35 -30.02
N GLU A 159 -2.79 0.36 -30.84
CA GLU A 159 -2.32 1.49 -31.67
C GLU A 159 -2.13 2.78 -30.86
N ASN A 160 -2.65 2.86 -29.62
CA ASN A 160 -2.66 4.09 -28.84
C ASN A 160 -1.91 3.94 -27.50
N GLU A 161 -0.61 4.21 -27.52
CA GLU A 161 0.30 4.10 -26.36
C GLU A 161 -0.15 4.92 -25.14
N ASP A 162 -0.74 6.11 -25.35
CA ASP A 162 -1.13 7.01 -24.24
C ASP A 162 -2.25 6.45 -23.36
N SER A 163 -3.03 5.50 -23.90
CA SER A 163 -4.20 4.92 -23.24
C SER A 163 -3.98 3.52 -22.67
N ASP A 164 -2.83 2.90 -22.94
CA ASP A 164 -2.57 1.51 -22.63
C ASP A 164 -1.48 1.33 -21.55
N TRP A 165 -1.60 2.14 -20.50
CA TRP A 165 -0.82 2.02 -19.28
C TRP A 165 -1.52 1.07 -18.29
N LEU A 166 -0.74 0.53 -17.35
CA LEU A 166 -1.15 -0.52 -16.42
C LEU A 166 -1.61 0.06 -15.08
N ILE A 167 -2.56 -0.60 -14.43
CA ILE A 167 -2.96 -0.22 -13.07
C ILE A 167 -1.84 -0.43 -12.06
N THR A 168 -1.86 0.34 -10.98
CA THR A 168 -0.93 0.17 -9.85
C THR A 168 -1.41 -0.86 -8.84
N GLY A 169 -2.62 -1.39 -8.96
CA GLY A 169 -3.33 -1.98 -7.84
C GLY A 169 -3.86 -0.91 -6.89
N GLY A 170 -4.61 -1.32 -5.87
CA GLY A 170 -5.26 -0.36 -5.00
C GLY A 170 -5.66 -0.89 -3.65
N SER A 171 -5.98 -0.01 -2.71
CA SER A 171 -6.08 1.44 -2.93
C SER A 171 -4.81 2.25 -2.63
N SER A 172 -3.68 1.64 -2.27
CA SER A 172 -2.41 2.39 -2.00
C SER A 172 -1.52 2.54 -3.23
N GLY A 173 -2.10 2.66 -4.43
CA GLY A 173 -1.36 2.71 -5.69
C GLY A 173 -0.45 3.92 -5.83
N GLY A 174 -0.82 5.09 -5.28
CA GLY A 174 0.08 6.25 -5.24
C GLY A 174 1.32 6.00 -4.38
N SER A 175 1.16 5.31 -3.24
CA SER A 175 2.29 4.90 -2.39
C SER A 175 3.20 3.91 -3.11
N ALA A 176 2.63 2.95 -3.83
CA ALA A 176 3.39 1.98 -4.62
C ALA A 176 4.16 2.66 -5.77
N ALA A 177 3.48 3.52 -6.54
CA ALA A 177 4.10 4.28 -7.61
C ALA A 177 5.22 5.19 -7.09
N ALA A 178 5.04 5.85 -5.95
CA ALA A 178 6.04 6.72 -5.35
C ALA A 178 7.34 5.98 -5.00
N VAL A 179 7.25 4.80 -4.39
CA VAL A 179 8.41 3.99 -4.00
C VAL A 179 9.08 3.34 -5.22
N SER A 180 8.28 2.81 -6.15
CA SER A 180 8.75 2.14 -7.38
C SER A 180 9.43 3.13 -8.35
N ALA A 181 8.97 4.39 -8.40
CA ALA A 181 9.60 5.46 -9.17
C ALA A 181 10.76 6.17 -8.43
N PHE A 182 11.23 5.64 -7.30
CA PHE A 182 12.34 6.20 -6.50
C PHE A 182 12.13 7.63 -5.98
N THR A 183 10.89 8.12 -5.95
CA THR A 183 10.56 9.45 -5.41
C THR A 183 10.61 9.49 -3.87
N CYS A 184 10.58 8.32 -3.23
CA CYS A 184 10.82 8.13 -1.80
C CYS A 184 11.43 6.73 -1.56
N TYR A 185 11.83 6.45 -0.32
CA TYR A 185 12.40 5.15 0.06
C TYR A 185 11.39 4.21 0.72
N ALA A 186 10.41 4.77 1.40
CA ALA A 186 9.29 4.05 1.97
C ALA A 186 8.02 4.87 1.84
N ALA A 187 6.88 4.21 1.76
CA ALA A 187 5.59 4.86 1.82
C ALA A 187 4.63 4.14 2.76
N LEU A 188 3.83 4.91 3.48
CA LEU A 188 2.69 4.37 4.21
C LEU A 188 1.53 4.10 3.25
N GLY A 189 0.97 2.90 3.35
CA GLY A 189 -0.32 2.52 2.79
C GLY A 189 -1.32 2.21 3.89
N SER A 190 -2.54 1.86 3.50
CA SER A 190 -3.51 1.23 4.39
C SER A 190 -4.00 -0.04 3.71
N ASP A 191 -4.23 -1.09 4.48
CA ASP A 191 -4.64 -2.40 4.02
C ASP A 191 -5.85 -2.88 4.82
N THR A 192 -6.97 -3.01 4.11
CA THR A 192 -8.24 -3.50 4.68
C THR A 192 -8.64 -4.86 4.11
N GLY A 193 -8.21 -5.15 2.88
CA GLY A 193 -8.44 -6.44 2.21
C GLY A 193 -7.33 -6.87 1.24
N GLY A 194 -6.21 -6.14 1.16
CA GLY A 194 -5.21 -6.31 0.09
C GLY A 194 -4.50 -5.03 -0.32
N SER A 195 -4.98 -3.89 0.17
CA SER A 195 -4.65 -2.56 -0.37
C SER A 195 -3.23 -2.04 -0.18
N THR A 196 -2.35 -2.80 0.49
CA THR A 196 -0.89 -2.56 0.47
C THR A 196 -0.17 -3.64 -0.34
N ARG A 197 -0.67 -4.88 -0.30
CA ARG A 197 -0.04 -6.05 -0.91
C ARG A 197 -0.27 -6.13 -2.42
N ASN A 198 -1.49 -5.90 -2.90
CA ASN A 198 -1.79 -5.91 -4.34
C ASN A 198 -1.02 -4.81 -5.07
N PRO A 199 -0.97 -3.55 -4.57
CA PRO A 199 -0.13 -2.54 -5.21
C PRO A 199 1.37 -2.87 -5.21
N ALA A 200 1.86 -3.48 -4.13
CA ALA A 200 3.25 -3.87 -4.07
C ALA A 200 3.59 -4.96 -5.09
N ALA A 201 2.73 -5.99 -5.22
CA ALA A 201 2.88 -7.03 -6.23
C ALA A 201 2.90 -6.45 -7.65
N HIS A 202 1.96 -5.56 -7.99
CA HIS A 202 1.88 -4.95 -9.32
C HIS A 202 3.00 -3.95 -9.63
N CYS A 203 3.57 -3.30 -8.62
CA CYS A 203 4.63 -2.30 -8.79
C CYS A 203 6.05 -2.83 -8.49
N GLY A 204 6.21 -4.15 -8.28
CA GLY A 204 7.51 -4.78 -8.06
C GLY A 204 8.16 -4.36 -6.73
N LEU A 205 7.38 -4.33 -5.66
CA LEU A 205 7.78 -3.83 -4.33
C LEU A 205 7.48 -4.85 -3.23
N VAL A 206 8.11 -4.62 -2.08
CA VAL A 206 7.72 -5.26 -0.83
C VAL A 206 6.52 -4.52 -0.24
N GLY A 207 5.41 -5.24 -0.04
CA GLY A 207 4.18 -4.73 0.56
C GLY A 207 3.88 -5.46 1.85
N PHE A 208 4.14 -4.83 2.99
CA PHE A 208 3.97 -5.44 4.29
C PHE A 208 2.72 -4.93 5.00
N LYS A 209 1.86 -5.87 5.39
CA LYS A 209 0.70 -5.67 6.25
C LYS A 209 1.00 -6.26 7.64
N PRO A 210 1.26 -5.43 8.66
CA PRO A 210 1.44 -5.89 10.03
C PRO A 210 0.24 -6.67 10.60
N SER A 211 0.46 -7.36 11.71
CA SER A 211 -0.62 -7.92 12.54
C SER A 211 -1.61 -6.83 12.95
N TYR A 212 -2.91 -7.16 12.95
CA TYR A 212 -3.93 -6.22 13.41
C TYR A 212 -3.67 -5.84 14.88
N GLY A 213 -3.63 -4.53 15.17
CA GLY A 213 -3.32 -3.99 16.50
C GLY A 213 -1.82 -3.80 16.79
N LEU A 214 -0.90 -4.24 15.93
CA LEU A 214 0.54 -4.04 16.15
C LEU A 214 0.98 -2.58 15.91
N VAL A 215 0.29 -1.89 15.00
CA VAL A 215 0.55 -0.51 14.60
C VAL A 215 -0.73 0.32 14.79
N SER A 216 -0.59 1.51 15.38
CA SER A 216 -1.71 2.41 15.68
C SER A 216 -2.43 2.89 14.43
N ARG A 217 -3.76 2.92 14.53
CA ARG A 217 -4.69 3.45 13.53
C ARG A 217 -5.18 4.85 13.90
N HIS A 218 -4.72 5.42 15.01
CA HIS A 218 -5.07 6.79 15.38
C HIS A 218 -4.67 7.77 14.26
N GLY A 219 -5.66 8.53 13.76
CA GLY A 219 -5.52 9.47 12.65
C GLY A 219 -5.53 8.84 11.26
N LEU A 220 -5.64 7.51 11.11
CA LEU A 220 -6.07 6.87 9.86
C LEU A 220 -7.57 7.09 9.71
N ILE A 221 -7.99 7.68 8.60
CA ILE A 221 -9.40 7.82 8.25
C ILE A 221 -9.92 6.42 7.87
N PRO A 222 -10.85 5.84 8.66
CA PRO A 222 -11.17 4.42 8.57
C PRO A 222 -12.01 4.08 7.34
N LEU A 223 -11.74 2.91 6.79
CA LEU A 223 -12.61 2.19 5.88
C LEU A 223 -13.43 1.15 6.67
N VAL A 224 -12.75 0.18 7.29
CA VAL A 224 -13.34 -0.86 8.16
C VAL A 224 -12.54 -0.93 9.45
N ASN A 225 -13.09 -0.41 10.56
CA ASN A 225 -12.40 -0.36 11.85
C ASN A 225 -11.96 -1.74 12.32
N SER A 226 -12.71 -2.81 12.03
CA SER A 226 -12.32 -4.15 12.46
C SER A 226 -11.26 -4.84 11.59
N MET A 227 -10.76 -4.20 10.52
CA MET A 227 -9.84 -4.80 9.54
C MET A 227 -8.71 -3.89 9.05
N ASP A 228 -8.84 -2.57 9.16
CA ASP A 228 -7.84 -1.60 8.70
C ASP A 228 -6.50 -1.80 9.41
N VAL A 229 -5.42 -1.84 8.64
CA VAL A 229 -4.04 -1.86 9.14
C VAL A 229 -3.19 -0.84 8.37
N PRO A 230 -2.39 0.01 9.03
CA PRO A 230 -1.36 0.81 8.35
C PRO A 230 -0.31 -0.13 7.74
N GLY A 231 -0.23 -0.12 6.41
CA GLY A 231 0.71 -0.93 5.64
C GLY A 231 1.97 -0.16 5.29
N ILE A 232 3.02 -0.90 4.94
CA ILE A 232 4.35 -0.38 4.61
C ILE A 232 4.71 -0.85 3.20
N LEU A 233 5.09 0.08 2.32
CA LEU A 233 5.63 -0.21 0.99
C LEU A 233 7.09 0.21 0.93
N THR A 234 7.96 -0.71 0.52
CA THR A 234 9.42 -0.50 0.37
C THR A 234 9.97 -1.28 -0.81
N ARG A 235 11.23 -1.05 -1.17
CA ARG A 235 11.92 -1.82 -2.23
C ARG A 235 12.56 -3.11 -1.74
N CYS A 236 12.79 -3.25 -0.43
CA CYS A 236 13.28 -4.49 0.15
C CYS A 236 12.69 -4.74 1.55
N VAL A 237 12.83 -5.98 2.01
CA VAL A 237 12.30 -6.45 3.30
C VAL A 237 12.98 -5.78 4.48
N ASP A 238 14.30 -5.55 4.41
CA ASP A 238 15.04 -4.85 5.46
C ASP A 238 14.50 -3.42 5.69
N ASP A 239 14.14 -2.72 4.61
CA ASP A 239 13.56 -1.39 4.69
C ASP A 239 12.18 -1.42 5.36
N ALA A 240 11.34 -2.43 5.03
CA ALA A 240 10.03 -2.60 5.68
C ALA A 240 10.17 -2.86 7.19
N ALA A 241 11.18 -3.64 7.59
CA ALA A 241 11.47 -3.91 9.00
C ALA A 241 11.94 -2.67 9.77
N ILE A 242 12.78 -1.83 9.16
CA ILE A 242 13.20 -0.55 9.77
C ILE A 242 11.99 0.34 10.03
N VAL A 243 11.09 0.47 9.04
CA VAL A 243 9.87 1.26 9.17
C VAL A 243 8.95 0.65 10.24
N LEU A 244 8.73 -0.67 10.23
CA LEU A 244 7.92 -1.34 11.25
C LEU A 244 8.46 -1.09 12.67
N GLY A 245 9.78 -1.17 12.86
CA GLY A 245 10.43 -0.91 14.13
C GLY A 245 10.16 0.49 14.70
N ALA A 246 10.01 1.48 13.82
CA ALA A 246 9.62 2.84 14.20
C ALA A 246 8.13 2.96 14.54
N LEU A 247 7.26 2.26 13.79
CA LEU A 247 5.81 2.39 13.89
C LEU A 247 5.17 1.57 15.01
N ALA A 248 5.70 0.38 15.26
CA ALA A 248 5.02 -0.64 16.04
C ALA A 248 5.06 -0.36 17.56
N GLY A 249 4.08 -0.95 18.26
CA GLY A 249 3.92 -0.83 19.71
C GLY A 249 2.72 0.05 20.11
N PRO A 250 2.39 0.06 21.41
CA PRO A 250 1.15 0.63 21.93
C PRO A 250 1.04 2.12 21.66
N ASP A 251 -0.19 2.60 21.54
CA ASP A 251 -0.55 4.01 21.43
C ASP A 251 -1.72 4.32 22.37
N PRO A 252 -1.55 5.21 23.37
CA PRO A 252 -2.63 5.58 24.28
C PRO A 252 -3.84 6.22 23.58
N ARG A 253 -3.68 6.68 22.33
CA ARG A 253 -4.77 7.26 21.53
C ARG A 253 -5.50 6.24 20.64
N ASP A 254 -5.05 4.98 20.65
CA ASP A 254 -5.67 3.86 19.96
C ASP A 254 -5.79 2.66 20.91
N SER A 255 -6.96 2.52 21.51
CA SER A 255 -7.29 1.44 22.46
C SER A 255 -7.28 0.04 21.85
N THR A 256 -7.09 -0.09 20.53
CA THR A 256 -6.98 -1.38 19.84
C THR A 256 -5.54 -1.83 19.61
N THR A 257 -4.57 -0.98 19.96
CA THR A 257 -3.17 -1.39 19.95
C THR A 257 -2.88 -2.41 21.04
N VAL A 258 -2.06 -3.41 20.72
CA VAL A 258 -1.67 -4.45 21.68
C VAL A 258 -0.36 -4.11 22.38
N HIS A 259 -0.20 -4.62 23.60
CA HIS A 259 1.04 -4.48 24.39
C HIS A 259 2.06 -5.60 24.14
N GLU A 260 1.98 -6.26 22.98
CA GLU A 260 2.90 -7.35 22.63
C GLU A 260 4.36 -6.84 22.66
N PRO A 261 5.28 -7.61 23.28
CA PRO A 261 6.68 -7.20 23.40
C PRO A 261 7.33 -7.22 22.01
N ILE A 262 7.64 -6.02 21.51
CA ILE A 262 8.48 -5.87 20.33
C ILE A 262 9.91 -5.69 20.82
N ASN A 263 10.78 -6.64 20.47
CA ASN A 263 12.21 -6.50 20.73
C ASN A 263 12.73 -5.22 20.03
N LYS A 264 13.26 -4.29 20.83
CA LYS A 264 13.96 -3.10 20.33
C LYS A 264 15.46 -3.29 20.56
N PRO A 265 16.33 -3.09 19.55
CA PRO A 265 16.00 -2.70 18.18
C PRO A 265 15.32 -3.82 17.38
N PHE A 266 14.39 -3.45 16.50
CA PHE A 266 13.72 -4.39 15.61
C PHE A 266 14.69 -4.79 14.48
N MET A 267 15.44 -5.87 14.70
CA MET A 267 16.40 -6.40 13.74
C MET A 267 15.91 -7.74 13.20
N LEU A 268 15.97 -7.92 11.90
CA LEU A 268 15.74 -9.24 11.30
C LEU A 268 17.02 -10.07 11.42
N PRO A 269 17.01 -11.18 12.17
CA PRO A 269 18.15 -12.10 12.17
C PRO A 269 18.43 -12.59 10.76
N SER A 270 19.69 -12.92 10.48
CA SER A 270 20.02 -13.61 9.23
C SER A 270 19.65 -15.08 9.38
N LEU A 271 18.74 -15.56 8.56
CA LEU A 271 18.42 -16.98 8.49
C LEU A 271 19.42 -17.65 7.56
N ALA A 272 20.33 -18.45 8.13
CA ALA A 272 21.32 -19.19 7.34
C ALA A 272 20.79 -20.53 6.81
N ASP A 273 19.73 -21.03 7.43
CA ASP A 273 19.20 -22.37 7.23
C ASP A 273 17.66 -22.34 7.41
N VAL A 274 16.94 -22.85 6.42
CA VAL A 274 15.47 -22.94 6.41
C VAL A 274 14.97 -24.36 6.73
N SER A 275 15.86 -25.33 6.98
CA SER A 275 15.50 -26.74 7.16
C SER A 275 14.53 -27.03 8.32
N LYS A 276 14.46 -26.11 9.29
CA LYS A 276 13.54 -26.19 10.43
C LYS A 276 12.17 -25.57 10.15
N LEU A 277 11.98 -24.92 9.01
CA LEU A 277 10.72 -24.29 8.65
C LEU A 277 9.76 -25.30 8.02
N CYS A 278 8.49 -25.12 8.35
CA CYS A 278 7.36 -25.77 7.70
C CYS A 278 6.56 -24.73 6.91
N ILE A 279 6.61 -24.81 5.58
CA ILE A 279 5.89 -23.95 4.65
C ILE A 279 4.56 -24.61 4.27
N GLY A 280 3.45 -23.93 4.53
CA GLY A 280 2.13 -24.40 4.15
C GLY A 280 1.68 -23.83 2.80
N ILE A 281 1.14 -24.68 1.95
CA ILE A 281 0.58 -24.34 0.63
C ILE A 281 -0.94 -24.56 0.67
N PRO A 282 -1.77 -23.49 0.72
CA PRO A 282 -3.22 -23.64 0.77
C PRO A 282 -3.78 -24.17 -0.57
N LYS A 283 -4.36 -25.37 -0.55
CA LYS A 283 -4.91 -25.98 -1.77
C LYS A 283 -6.05 -25.19 -2.41
N GLU A 284 -6.85 -24.49 -1.59
CA GLU A 284 -7.98 -23.69 -2.05
C GLU A 284 -7.55 -22.43 -2.83
N TYR A 285 -6.26 -22.08 -2.82
CA TYR A 285 -5.72 -20.92 -3.54
C TYR A 285 -5.31 -21.28 -4.97
N LEU A 286 -5.32 -22.58 -5.32
CA LEU A 286 -5.24 -23.02 -6.70
C LEU A 286 -6.61 -22.86 -7.35
N VAL A 287 -6.87 -21.66 -7.86
CA VAL A 287 -8.13 -21.30 -8.53
C VAL A 287 -7.96 -21.31 -10.06
N PRO A 288 -9.03 -21.58 -10.84
CA PRO A 288 -8.96 -21.62 -12.31
C PRO A 288 -8.49 -20.31 -12.96
N GLU A 289 -8.74 -19.19 -12.31
CA GLU A 289 -8.40 -17.84 -12.78
C GLU A 289 -6.91 -17.49 -12.56
N LEU A 290 -6.18 -18.29 -11.79
CA LEU A 290 -4.75 -18.07 -11.54
C LEU A 290 -3.95 -18.25 -12.83
N SER A 291 -3.17 -17.25 -13.20
CA SER A 291 -2.36 -17.35 -14.41
C SER A 291 -1.33 -18.48 -14.30
N SER A 292 -1.03 -19.13 -15.42
CA SER A 292 -0.04 -20.22 -15.46
C SER A 292 1.36 -19.76 -15.05
N GLU A 293 1.70 -18.49 -15.28
CA GLU A 293 2.97 -17.90 -14.86
C GLU A 293 3.04 -17.75 -13.33
N VAL A 294 1.98 -17.23 -12.71
CA VAL A 294 1.92 -17.11 -11.25
C VAL A 294 1.91 -18.50 -10.60
N GLN A 295 1.13 -19.44 -11.13
CA GLN A 295 1.11 -20.82 -10.66
C GLN A 295 2.50 -21.47 -10.76
N SER A 296 3.19 -21.31 -11.90
CA SER A 296 4.54 -21.87 -12.09
C SER A 296 5.55 -21.27 -11.12
N LEU A 297 5.50 -19.95 -10.90
CA LEU A 297 6.38 -19.28 -9.94
C LEU A 297 6.07 -19.69 -8.49
N TRP A 298 4.80 -19.90 -8.17
CA TRP A 298 4.38 -20.39 -6.86
C TRP A 298 4.92 -21.80 -6.58
N SER A 299 4.79 -22.72 -7.55
CA SER A 299 5.40 -24.05 -7.46
C SER A 299 6.92 -23.97 -7.32
N LYS A 300 7.61 -23.17 -8.16
CA LYS A 300 9.07 -23.00 -8.09
C LYS A 300 9.53 -22.44 -6.75
N ALA A 301 8.76 -21.52 -6.16
CA ALA A 301 9.05 -20.97 -4.84
C ALA A 301 8.90 -22.04 -3.74
N ALA A 302 7.88 -22.91 -3.83
CA ALA A 302 7.74 -24.06 -2.95
C ALA A 302 8.90 -25.05 -3.11
N ASP A 303 9.25 -25.41 -4.36
CA ASP A 303 10.37 -26.29 -4.68
C ASP A 303 11.71 -25.75 -4.15
N LEU A 304 11.92 -24.42 -4.21
CA LEU A 304 13.10 -23.77 -3.65
C LEU A 304 13.21 -24.01 -2.14
N PHE A 305 12.12 -23.82 -1.39
CA PHE A 305 12.12 -24.11 0.05
C PHE A 305 12.42 -25.59 0.34
N GLU A 306 11.80 -26.50 -0.41
CA GLU A 306 12.04 -27.94 -0.25
C GLU A 306 13.50 -28.32 -0.56
N SER A 307 14.08 -27.77 -1.62
CA SER A 307 15.48 -28.01 -2.01
C SER A 307 16.49 -27.51 -0.97
N GLU A 308 16.14 -26.46 -0.24
CA GLU A 308 16.93 -25.89 0.86
C GLU A 308 16.62 -26.57 2.21
N GLY A 309 15.88 -27.68 2.18
CA GLY A 309 15.63 -28.59 3.30
C GLY A 309 14.40 -28.25 4.15
N ALA A 310 13.66 -27.19 3.83
CA ALA A 310 12.42 -26.87 4.54
C ALA A 310 11.35 -27.93 4.24
N LYS A 311 10.45 -28.16 5.19
CA LYS A 311 9.29 -29.01 4.96
C LYS A 311 8.22 -28.21 4.23
N VAL A 312 7.76 -28.68 3.07
CA VAL A 312 6.65 -28.08 2.34
C VAL A 312 5.44 -29.02 2.43
N ILE A 313 4.30 -28.51 2.91
CA ILE A 313 3.07 -29.30 3.02
C ILE A 313 1.86 -28.57 2.44
N GLU A 314 0.96 -29.34 1.87
CA GLU A 314 -0.38 -28.85 1.56
C GLU A 314 -1.17 -28.62 2.86
N VAL A 315 -1.90 -27.50 2.91
CA VAL A 315 -2.85 -27.19 3.98
C VAL A 315 -4.21 -26.84 3.41
N SER A 316 -5.24 -26.86 4.25
CA SER A 316 -6.61 -26.55 3.86
C SER A 316 -7.11 -25.32 4.61
N LEU A 317 -7.63 -24.36 3.86
CA LEU A 317 -8.35 -23.17 4.31
C LEU A 317 -9.77 -23.18 3.72
N PRO A 318 -10.63 -24.15 4.10
CA PRO A 318 -11.86 -24.47 3.37
C PRO A 318 -12.87 -23.33 3.30
N HIS A 319 -12.86 -22.38 4.24
CA HIS A 319 -13.78 -21.25 4.25
C HIS A 319 -13.24 -20.03 3.49
N THR A 320 -12.02 -20.08 2.95
CA THR A 320 -11.42 -18.93 2.24
C THR A 320 -12.22 -18.50 1.02
N SER A 321 -12.96 -19.40 0.38
CA SER A 321 -13.85 -19.10 -0.75
C SER A 321 -15.02 -18.19 -0.37
N TYR A 322 -15.41 -18.18 0.91
CA TYR A 322 -16.45 -17.28 1.44
C TYR A 322 -15.89 -15.91 1.85
N SER A 323 -14.57 -15.68 1.74
CA SER A 323 -13.92 -14.44 2.16
C SER A 323 -14.55 -13.21 1.49
N ILE A 324 -14.60 -13.21 0.15
CA ILE A 324 -15.12 -12.10 -0.66
C ILE A 324 -16.53 -11.66 -0.24
N VAL A 325 -17.44 -12.62 -0.10
CA VAL A 325 -18.84 -12.32 0.28
C VAL A 325 -18.96 -11.91 1.74
N CYS A 326 -18.20 -12.54 2.64
CA CYS A 326 -18.16 -12.20 4.06
C CYS A 326 -17.65 -10.77 4.27
N TYR A 327 -16.51 -10.44 3.65
CA TYR A 327 -15.93 -9.11 3.69
C TYR A 327 -16.88 -8.07 3.10
N HIS A 328 -17.54 -8.34 1.98
CA HIS A 328 -18.47 -7.37 1.39
C HIS A 328 -19.54 -6.94 2.39
N VAL A 329 -20.16 -7.88 3.10
CA VAL A 329 -21.19 -7.58 4.11
C VAL A 329 -20.60 -6.78 5.28
N LEU A 330 -19.47 -7.22 5.83
CA LEU A 330 -18.84 -6.56 6.98
C LEU A 330 -18.31 -5.17 6.64
N CYS A 331 -17.59 -5.06 5.51
CA CYS A 331 -17.02 -3.83 5.02
C CYS A 331 -18.10 -2.79 4.75
N THR A 332 -19.13 -3.13 3.99
CA THR A 332 -20.20 -2.16 3.68
C THR A 332 -20.95 -1.71 4.93
N SER A 333 -21.20 -2.62 5.88
CA SER A 333 -21.83 -2.29 7.16
C SER A 333 -21.01 -1.28 7.97
N GLU A 334 -19.70 -1.49 8.12
CA GLU A 334 -18.83 -0.52 8.81
C GLU A 334 -18.66 0.77 8.01
N VAL A 335 -18.62 0.71 6.67
CA VAL A 335 -18.59 1.89 5.80
C VAL A 335 -19.82 2.76 6.00
N ALA A 336 -21.03 2.18 6.05
CA ALA A 336 -22.25 2.95 6.28
C ALA A 336 -22.18 3.73 7.61
N SER A 337 -21.67 3.10 8.66
CA SER A 337 -21.47 3.76 9.97
C SER A 337 -20.36 4.82 9.91
N ASN A 338 -19.19 4.49 9.37
CA ASN A 338 -18.04 5.40 9.28
C ASN A 338 -18.34 6.64 8.43
N MET A 339 -19.09 6.46 7.33
CA MET A 339 -19.42 7.54 6.41
C MET A 339 -20.59 8.40 6.91
N ALA A 340 -21.38 7.94 7.88
CA ALA A 340 -22.52 8.68 8.42
C ALA A 340 -22.12 10.04 9.03
N ARG A 341 -20.89 10.17 9.51
CA ARG A 341 -20.35 11.43 10.08
C ARG A 341 -20.11 12.53 9.05
N PHE A 342 -19.96 12.18 7.77
CA PHE A 342 -19.80 13.15 6.69
C PHE A 342 -21.18 13.64 6.24
N ASP A 343 -21.69 14.60 7.00
CA ASP A 343 -23.04 15.16 6.89
C ASP A 343 -23.03 16.66 6.52
N GLY A 344 -21.86 17.28 6.40
CA GLY A 344 -21.70 18.71 6.11
C GLY A 344 -21.93 19.63 7.30
N LEU A 345 -22.20 19.08 8.49
CA LEU A 345 -22.25 19.81 9.76
C LEU A 345 -21.06 19.46 10.65
N GLN A 346 -20.83 18.16 10.86
CA GLN A 346 -19.74 17.65 11.69
C GLN A 346 -18.44 17.57 10.90
N TYR A 347 -18.51 16.96 9.71
CA TYR A 347 -17.33 16.71 8.88
C TYR A 347 -17.64 16.89 7.40
N GLY A 348 -16.64 17.40 6.68
CA GLY A 348 -16.56 17.38 5.23
C GLY A 348 -17.30 18.51 4.52
N HIS A 349 -17.43 18.34 3.20
CA HIS A 349 -18.14 19.23 2.28
C HIS A 349 -19.55 19.54 2.78
N ARG A 350 -20.04 20.75 2.51
CA ARG A 350 -21.42 21.17 2.79
C ARG A 350 -22.02 21.72 1.50
N CYS A 351 -23.10 21.10 1.04
CA CYS A 351 -23.85 21.63 -0.11
C CYS A 351 -24.56 22.94 0.25
N ASP A 352 -24.92 23.72 -0.78
CA ASP A 352 -25.66 24.98 -0.63
C ASP A 352 -27.19 24.81 -0.45
N ILE A 353 -27.69 23.56 -0.37
CA ILE A 353 -29.13 23.29 -0.20
C ILE A 353 -29.58 23.60 1.23
N ASP A 354 -30.51 24.54 1.36
CA ASP A 354 -31.12 24.99 2.62
C ASP A 354 -32.65 24.78 2.63
N VAL A 355 -33.09 23.53 2.45
CA VAL A 355 -34.52 23.14 2.45
C VAL A 355 -34.90 22.40 3.73
N SER A 356 -34.13 21.37 4.06
CA SER A 356 -34.22 20.62 5.31
C SER A 356 -32.87 19.99 5.62
N THR A 357 -32.66 19.58 6.87
CA THR A 357 -31.44 18.86 7.28
C THR A 357 -31.24 17.59 6.46
N GLU A 358 -32.30 16.82 6.20
CA GLU A 358 -32.24 15.58 5.41
C GLU A 358 -31.86 15.86 3.96
N ALA A 359 -32.44 16.90 3.35
CA ALA A 359 -32.12 17.31 1.98
C ALA A 359 -30.65 17.74 1.88
N MET A 360 -30.17 18.52 2.85
CA MET A 360 -28.77 18.95 2.93
C MET A 360 -27.82 17.76 3.11
N TYR A 361 -28.12 16.80 3.98
CA TYR A 361 -27.30 15.60 4.17
C TYR A 361 -27.22 14.75 2.89
N ALA A 362 -28.37 14.55 2.23
CA ALA A 362 -28.43 13.78 0.99
C ALA A 362 -27.63 14.45 -0.14
N ALA A 363 -27.80 15.76 -0.33
CA ALA A 363 -27.08 16.51 -1.35
C ALA A 363 -25.59 16.64 -1.05
N THR A 364 -25.20 16.88 0.20
CA THR A 364 -23.80 16.87 0.64
C THR A 364 -23.11 15.56 0.26
N ARG A 365 -23.71 14.41 0.59
CA ARG A 365 -23.15 13.10 0.24
C ARG A 365 -23.22 12.80 -1.26
N ARG A 366 -24.21 13.35 -1.99
CA ARG A 366 -24.29 13.26 -3.45
C ARG A 366 -23.17 14.06 -4.13
N GLU A 367 -22.83 15.23 -3.62
CA GLU A 367 -21.80 16.10 -4.19
C GLU A 367 -20.38 15.66 -3.80
N GLY A 368 -20.21 15.23 -2.55
CA GLY A 368 -18.90 14.90 -2.00
C GLY A 368 -18.39 13.49 -2.34
N PHE A 369 -19.27 12.49 -2.46
CA PHE A 369 -18.89 11.09 -2.67
C PHE A 369 -19.18 10.58 -4.09
N ASN A 370 -18.26 9.80 -4.65
CA ASN A 370 -18.49 9.06 -5.90
C ASN A 370 -19.51 7.90 -5.75
N ASP A 371 -19.81 7.23 -6.87
CA ASP A 371 -20.75 6.10 -6.91
C ASP A 371 -20.29 4.88 -6.12
N VAL A 372 -18.99 4.64 -6.00
CA VAL A 372 -18.46 3.50 -5.23
C VAL A 372 -18.75 3.68 -3.75
N VAL A 373 -18.41 4.84 -3.19
CA VAL A 373 -18.63 5.16 -1.78
C VAL A 373 -20.13 5.14 -1.47
N ARG A 374 -20.96 5.78 -2.32
CA ARG A 374 -22.42 5.77 -2.16
C ARG A 374 -23.02 4.37 -2.25
N GLY A 375 -22.55 3.55 -3.18
CA GLY A 375 -22.98 2.16 -3.33
C GLY A 375 -22.67 1.33 -2.08
N ARG A 376 -21.48 1.49 -1.49
CA ARG A 376 -21.11 0.80 -0.24
C ARG A 376 -21.92 1.28 0.96
N ILE A 377 -22.23 2.59 1.06
CA ILE A 377 -23.14 3.12 2.09
C ILE A 377 -24.54 2.52 1.96
N LEU A 378 -25.08 2.47 0.74
CA LEU A 378 -26.40 1.90 0.48
C LEU A 378 -26.48 0.42 0.90
N SER A 379 -25.52 -0.40 0.44
CA SER A 379 -25.46 -1.82 0.81
C SER A 379 -25.29 -2.02 2.32
N GLY A 380 -24.46 -1.21 2.98
CA GLY A 380 -24.27 -1.28 4.42
C GLY A 380 -25.54 -0.99 5.19
N ASN A 381 -26.26 0.07 4.81
CA ASN A 381 -27.56 0.39 5.40
C ASN A 381 -28.56 -0.76 5.21
N PHE A 382 -28.59 -1.39 4.02
CA PHE A 382 -29.44 -2.56 3.77
C PHE A 382 -29.14 -3.73 4.72
N PHE A 383 -27.86 -4.09 4.88
CA PHE A 383 -27.47 -5.19 5.79
C PHE A 383 -27.71 -4.88 7.26
N LEU A 384 -27.71 -3.59 7.63
CA LEU A 384 -27.93 -3.12 8.99
C LEU A 384 -29.41 -2.85 9.34
N LEU A 385 -30.34 -2.97 8.37
CA LEU A 385 -31.78 -2.92 8.68
C LEU A 385 -32.14 -4.01 9.71
N LYS A 386 -33.06 -3.68 10.62
CA LYS A 386 -33.48 -4.59 11.71
C LYS A 386 -33.88 -5.98 11.23
N GLU A 387 -34.56 -6.07 10.08
CA GLU A 387 -35.00 -7.34 9.47
C GLU A 387 -33.87 -8.14 8.79
N ASN A 388 -32.78 -7.46 8.42
CA ASN A 388 -31.65 -8.04 7.68
C ASN A 388 -30.45 -8.35 8.59
N TYR A 389 -30.31 -7.65 9.71
CA TYR A 389 -29.14 -7.70 10.59
C TYR A 389 -28.72 -9.13 10.98
N GLU A 390 -29.68 -9.93 11.45
CA GLU A 390 -29.43 -11.33 11.86
C GLU A 390 -29.11 -12.25 10.67
N ASN A 391 -29.68 -11.96 9.50
CA ASN A 391 -29.55 -12.78 8.30
C ASN A 391 -28.24 -12.53 7.55
N TYR A 392 -27.69 -11.31 7.63
CA TYR A 392 -26.49 -10.92 6.90
C TYR A 392 -25.33 -10.61 7.84
N PHE A 393 -25.41 -9.55 8.64
CA PHE A 393 -24.28 -9.08 9.45
C PHE A 393 -23.84 -10.11 10.48
N VAL A 394 -24.78 -10.66 11.27
CA VAL A 394 -24.46 -11.68 12.28
C VAL A 394 -23.94 -12.97 11.64
N LYS A 395 -24.47 -13.36 10.46
CA LYS A 395 -23.97 -14.51 9.71
C LYS A 395 -22.56 -14.27 9.17
N ALA A 396 -22.27 -13.09 8.64
CA ALA A 396 -20.94 -12.73 8.17
C ALA A 396 -19.92 -12.74 9.34
N GLN A 397 -20.29 -12.26 10.53
CA GLN A 397 -19.42 -12.38 11.71
C GLN A 397 -19.13 -13.84 12.08
N LYS A 398 -20.12 -14.74 11.95
CA LYS A 398 -19.92 -16.18 12.17
C LYS A 398 -19.00 -16.80 11.11
N VAL A 399 -19.17 -16.44 9.84
CA VAL A 399 -18.28 -16.89 8.75
C VAL A 399 -16.86 -16.37 8.94
N ARG A 400 -16.68 -15.10 9.33
CA ARG A 400 -15.37 -14.53 9.69
C ARG A 400 -14.66 -15.37 10.75
N ARG A 401 -15.40 -15.86 11.77
CA ARG A 401 -14.83 -16.76 12.78
C ARG A 401 -14.35 -18.09 12.18
N LEU A 402 -15.10 -18.68 11.26
CA LEU A 402 -14.69 -19.92 10.58
C LEU A 402 -13.41 -19.70 9.75
N ILE A 403 -13.34 -18.61 8.99
CA ILE A 403 -12.13 -18.23 8.22
C ILE A 403 -10.93 -18.05 9.15
N ALA A 404 -11.08 -17.35 10.26
CA ALA A 404 -10.00 -17.18 11.24
C ALA A 404 -9.56 -18.51 11.85
N ASN A 405 -10.51 -19.42 12.15
CA ASN A 405 -10.21 -20.73 12.69
C ASN A 405 -9.44 -21.61 11.70
N ASP A 406 -9.69 -21.50 10.40
CA ASP A 406 -8.93 -22.24 9.39
C ASP A 406 -7.42 -21.91 9.47
N PHE A 407 -7.07 -20.62 9.55
CA PHE A 407 -5.68 -20.23 9.73
C PHE A 407 -5.10 -20.71 11.06
N VAL A 408 -5.87 -20.59 12.16
CA VAL A 408 -5.45 -21.10 13.47
C VAL A 408 -5.14 -22.60 13.39
N ASN A 409 -5.99 -23.39 12.73
CA ASN A 409 -5.79 -24.82 12.54
C ASN A 409 -4.57 -25.12 11.66
N ALA A 410 -4.38 -24.38 10.57
CA ALA A 410 -3.22 -24.51 9.70
C ALA A 410 -1.92 -24.24 10.45
N PHE A 411 -1.85 -23.19 11.26
CA PHE A 411 -0.67 -22.92 12.09
C PHE A 411 -0.51 -23.95 13.21
N ASN A 412 -1.60 -24.38 13.87
CA ASN A 412 -1.53 -25.40 14.93
C ASN A 412 -1.09 -26.78 14.43
N SER A 413 -1.18 -27.06 13.13
CA SER A 413 -0.65 -28.31 12.53
C SER A 413 0.89 -28.32 12.39
N GLY A 414 1.56 -27.23 12.79
CA GLY A 414 3.02 -27.11 12.76
C GLY A 414 3.56 -26.31 11.59
N VAL A 415 2.72 -25.57 10.86
CA VAL A 415 3.16 -24.63 9.82
C VAL A 415 3.71 -23.35 10.44
N ASP A 416 4.84 -22.86 9.93
CA ASP A 416 5.44 -21.60 10.37
C ASP A 416 4.90 -20.40 9.58
N VAL A 417 4.86 -20.55 8.25
CA VAL A 417 4.34 -19.53 7.32
C VAL A 417 3.57 -20.19 6.19
N LEU A 418 2.57 -19.50 5.65
CA LEU A 418 1.91 -19.90 4.42
C LEU A 418 2.53 -19.17 3.24
N LEU A 419 2.74 -19.86 2.12
CA LEU A 419 3.19 -19.27 0.86
C LEU A 419 2.03 -19.31 -0.14
N THR A 420 1.64 -18.15 -0.66
CA THR A 420 0.52 -17.99 -1.59
C THR A 420 0.87 -17.05 -2.74
N PRO A 421 0.11 -17.05 -3.84
CA PRO A 421 0.09 -15.90 -4.75
C PRO A 421 -0.35 -14.63 -4.01
N THR A 422 0.10 -13.46 -4.48
CA THR A 422 -0.50 -12.18 -4.03
C THR A 422 -1.69 -11.79 -4.90
N THR A 423 -1.55 -11.94 -6.23
CA THR A 423 -2.53 -11.54 -7.25
C THR A 423 -2.73 -12.69 -8.26
N LEU A 424 -3.82 -12.65 -9.03
CA LEU A 424 -4.12 -13.66 -10.06
C LEU A 424 -3.13 -13.65 -11.23
N SER A 425 -2.60 -12.47 -11.56
CA SER A 425 -1.67 -12.21 -12.66
C SER A 425 -0.77 -11.01 -12.36
N GLU A 426 0.10 -10.66 -13.32
CA GLU A 426 0.69 -9.33 -13.39
C GLU A 426 -0.35 -8.21 -13.54
N ALA A 427 0.10 -6.95 -13.49
CA ALA A 427 -0.76 -5.78 -13.61
C ALA A 427 -1.52 -5.75 -14.95
N VAL A 428 -2.82 -5.48 -14.89
CA VAL A 428 -3.72 -5.43 -16.05
C VAL A 428 -3.72 -4.02 -16.68
N PRO A 429 -3.86 -3.90 -18.01
CA PRO A 429 -4.10 -2.63 -18.67
C PRO A 429 -5.29 -1.87 -18.08
N TYR A 430 -5.15 -0.56 -17.90
CA TYR A 430 -6.19 0.29 -17.31
C TYR A 430 -7.53 0.20 -18.05
N LEU A 431 -7.50 0.26 -19.38
CA LEU A 431 -8.72 0.19 -20.20
C LEU A 431 -9.42 -1.16 -20.13
N GLU A 432 -8.68 -2.24 -19.89
CA GLU A 432 -9.26 -3.56 -19.65
C GLU A 432 -9.85 -3.61 -18.24
N PHE A 433 -9.10 -3.12 -17.26
CA PHE A 433 -9.52 -3.08 -15.86
C PHE A 433 -10.84 -2.33 -15.68
N ILE A 434 -11.01 -1.13 -16.24
CA ILE A 434 -12.22 -0.31 -16.04
C ILE A 434 -13.48 -0.81 -16.78
N LYS A 435 -13.41 -1.92 -17.53
CA LYS A 435 -14.60 -2.52 -18.14
C LYS A 435 -15.51 -3.16 -17.10
N GLU A 436 -14.94 -3.60 -15.99
CA GLU A 436 -15.66 -4.21 -14.87
C GLU A 436 -15.99 -3.17 -13.79
N ASP A 437 -17.07 -3.40 -13.05
CA ASP A 437 -17.44 -2.52 -11.95
C ASP A 437 -16.50 -2.67 -10.74
N ASN A 438 -16.47 -1.69 -9.83
CA ASN A 438 -15.57 -1.70 -8.65
C ASN A 438 -15.70 -2.96 -7.79
N ARG A 439 -16.91 -3.51 -7.62
CA ARG A 439 -17.14 -4.69 -6.78
C ARG A 439 -16.53 -5.93 -7.42
N THR A 440 -16.72 -6.11 -8.72
CA THR A 440 -16.17 -7.24 -9.48
C THR A 440 -14.64 -7.20 -9.48
N ARG A 441 -14.04 -6.04 -9.75
CA ARG A 441 -12.58 -5.83 -9.70
C ARG A 441 -12.00 -6.15 -8.32
N SER A 442 -12.61 -5.61 -7.26
CA SER A 442 -12.16 -5.88 -5.88
C SER A 442 -12.28 -7.36 -5.51
N ALA A 443 -13.32 -8.05 -5.99
CA ALA A 443 -13.51 -9.48 -5.74
C ALA A 443 -12.42 -10.35 -6.40
N GLN A 444 -11.97 -9.97 -7.59
CA GLN A 444 -10.91 -10.65 -8.33
C GLN A 444 -9.52 -10.37 -7.72
N ASP A 445 -9.22 -9.11 -7.43
CA ASP A 445 -7.90 -8.70 -6.94
C ASP A 445 -7.63 -9.08 -5.48
N ASP A 446 -8.66 -9.11 -4.63
CA ASP A 446 -8.50 -9.37 -3.19
C ASP A 446 -8.59 -10.86 -2.81
N ILE A 447 -8.73 -11.76 -3.79
CA ILE A 447 -9.04 -13.19 -3.60
C ILE A 447 -8.05 -13.92 -2.68
N PHE A 448 -6.76 -13.55 -2.73
CA PHE A 448 -5.70 -14.17 -1.92
C PHE A 448 -5.30 -13.36 -0.69
N THR A 449 -5.88 -12.17 -0.51
CA THR A 449 -5.39 -11.20 0.48
C THR A 449 -6.41 -10.91 1.57
N GLN A 450 -7.71 -10.97 1.27
CA GLN A 450 -8.76 -10.53 2.17
C GLN A 450 -9.00 -11.44 3.38
N ALA A 451 -8.88 -12.76 3.19
CA ALA A 451 -9.00 -13.75 4.27
C ALA A 451 -8.02 -13.46 5.42
N VAL A 452 -6.83 -12.94 5.09
CA VAL A 452 -5.79 -12.54 6.03
C VAL A 452 -6.24 -11.38 6.93
N ASN A 453 -6.93 -10.36 6.37
CA ASN A 453 -7.45 -9.24 7.16
C ASN A 453 -8.58 -9.68 8.09
N MET A 454 -9.46 -10.56 7.60
CA MET A 454 -10.52 -11.14 8.43
C MET A 454 -9.98 -11.90 9.64
N ALA A 455 -8.84 -12.58 9.47
CA ALA A 455 -8.13 -13.31 10.52
C ALA A 455 -7.18 -12.43 11.36
N GLY A 456 -6.90 -11.18 10.96
CA GLY A 456 -6.02 -10.26 11.70
C GLY A 456 -4.51 -10.58 11.61
N LEU A 457 -4.11 -11.45 10.68
CA LEU A 457 -2.75 -12.00 10.59
C LEU A 457 -1.79 -11.08 9.83
N PRO A 458 -0.47 -11.11 10.09
CA PRO A 458 0.50 -10.38 9.29
C PRO A 458 0.72 -11.07 7.94
N ALA A 459 0.96 -10.28 6.90
CA ALA A 459 1.32 -10.78 5.58
C ALA A 459 2.25 -9.84 4.83
N VAL A 460 3.15 -10.40 4.03
CA VAL A 460 4.10 -9.64 3.20
C VAL A 460 4.05 -10.16 1.77
N SER A 461 3.83 -9.24 0.82
CA SER A 461 4.04 -9.51 -0.61
C SER A 461 5.48 -9.17 -0.99
N ILE A 462 6.13 -10.06 -1.73
CA ILE A 462 7.51 -9.97 -2.21
C ILE A 462 7.50 -10.14 -3.73
N PRO A 463 8.18 -9.26 -4.50
CA PRO A 463 8.30 -9.44 -5.93
C PRO A 463 9.30 -10.57 -6.21
N VAL A 464 8.94 -11.49 -7.10
CA VAL A 464 9.66 -12.77 -7.28
C VAL A 464 10.36 -12.83 -8.62
N ALA A 465 9.64 -12.53 -9.69
CA ALA A 465 10.17 -12.58 -11.05
C ALA A 465 9.40 -11.62 -11.96
N LEU A 466 9.93 -11.44 -13.18
CA LEU A 466 9.20 -10.81 -14.26
C LEU A 466 8.42 -11.85 -15.06
N SER A 467 7.21 -11.50 -15.44
CA SER A 467 6.39 -12.24 -16.40
C SER A 467 7.05 -12.28 -17.79
N ASN A 468 6.47 -13.05 -18.69
CA ASN A 468 6.90 -13.04 -20.09
C ASN A 468 6.75 -11.66 -20.75
N GLN A 469 5.85 -10.81 -20.25
CA GLN A 469 5.69 -9.42 -20.68
C GLN A 469 6.70 -8.47 -20.03
N GLY A 470 7.54 -8.94 -19.10
CA GLY A 470 8.48 -8.08 -18.38
C GLY A 470 7.84 -7.31 -17.21
N LEU A 471 6.72 -7.81 -16.69
CA LEU A 471 5.99 -7.19 -15.57
C LEU A 471 6.19 -7.95 -14.25
N PRO A 472 6.10 -7.28 -13.10
CA PRO A 472 6.33 -7.95 -11.82
C PRO A 472 5.24 -8.98 -11.49
N ILE A 473 5.67 -10.10 -10.93
CA ILE A 473 4.81 -11.08 -10.26
C ILE A 473 5.25 -11.17 -8.79
N GLY A 474 4.29 -11.05 -7.87
CA GLY A 474 4.53 -11.10 -6.43
C GLY A 474 3.90 -12.32 -5.75
N LEU A 475 4.64 -12.93 -4.81
CA LEU A 475 4.14 -13.96 -3.90
C LEU A 475 3.99 -13.39 -2.49
N GLN A 476 3.08 -13.96 -1.72
CA GLN A 476 2.73 -13.54 -0.38
C GLN A 476 3.15 -14.61 0.63
N PHE A 477 3.79 -14.18 1.72
CA PHE A 477 3.90 -14.96 2.93
C PHE A 477 2.88 -14.48 3.97
N ILE A 478 2.19 -15.41 4.61
CA ILE A 478 1.27 -15.14 5.73
C ILE A 478 1.86 -15.75 6.99
N GLY A 479 2.00 -14.95 8.03
CA GLY A 479 2.53 -15.37 9.32
C GLY A 479 1.45 -15.57 10.38
N ARG A 480 1.83 -16.12 11.52
CA ARG A 480 1.00 -16.14 12.73
C ARG A 480 0.83 -14.72 13.28
N ALA A 481 -0.29 -14.45 13.95
CA ALA A 481 -0.51 -13.20 14.65
C ALA A 481 0.68 -12.87 15.57
N PHE A 482 1.18 -11.65 15.47
CA PHE A 482 2.28 -11.09 16.25
C PHE A 482 3.64 -11.79 16.06
N CYS A 483 3.77 -12.68 15.06
CA CYS A 483 5.05 -13.26 14.62
C CYS A 483 5.64 -12.49 13.42
N ASP A 484 5.36 -11.20 13.31
CA ASP A 484 5.79 -10.31 12.22
C ASP A 484 7.30 -10.34 11.97
N GLN A 485 8.12 -10.40 13.03
CA GLN A 485 9.59 -10.49 12.92
C GLN A 485 10.02 -11.81 12.27
N GLN A 486 9.39 -12.93 12.64
CA GLN A 486 9.67 -14.25 12.04
C GLN A 486 9.24 -14.25 10.57
N LEU A 487 8.04 -13.75 10.27
CA LEU A 487 7.54 -13.62 8.90
C LEU A 487 8.51 -12.82 8.01
N LEU A 488 8.91 -11.64 8.45
CA LEU A 488 9.85 -10.79 7.72
C LEU A 488 11.25 -11.43 7.62
N THR A 489 11.65 -12.24 8.59
CA THR A 489 12.92 -12.99 8.52
C THR A 489 12.89 -14.02 7.39
N VAL A 490 11.80 -14.78 7.25
CA VAL A 490 11.63 -15.74 6.15
C VAL A 490 11.55 -15.01 4.82
N ALA A 491 10.78 -13.92 4.74
CA ALA A 491 10.65 -13.12 3.53
C ALA A 491 11.99 -12.52 3.09
N LYS A 492 12.83 -12.06 4.03
CA LYS A 492 14.19 -11.55 3.75
C LYS A 492 15.10 -12.64 3.19
N TRP A 493 15.01 -13.86 3.72
CA TRP A 493 15.76 -14.99 3.17
C TRP A 493 15.31 -15.26 1.73
N PHE A 494 14.00 -15.33 1.49
CA PHE A 494 13.44 -15.60 0.17
C PHE A 494 13.78 -14.50 -0.86
N GLU A 495 13.67 -13.23 -0.48
CA GLU A 495 14.08 -12.07 -1.29
C GLU A 495 15.52 -12.21 -1.82
N LYS A 496 16.44 -12.70 -0.98
CA LYS A 496 17.84 -12.92 -1.38
C LYS A 496 18.02 -14.06 -2.37
N GLN A 497 17.16 -15.08 -2.33
CA GLN A 497 17.22 -16.21 -3.26
C GLN A 497 16.67 -15.82 -4.64
N VAL A 498 15.57 -15.06 -4.67
CA VAL A 498 14.89 -14.73 -5.93
C VAL A 498 15.53 -13.57 -6.69
N GLN A 499 16.19 -12.64 -5.97
CA GLN A 499 16.96 -11.53 -6.55
C GLN A 499 16.18 -10.75 -7.62
N PHE A 500 14.96 -10.32 -7.28
CA PHE A 500 14.10 -9.61 -8.21
C PHE A 500 14.81 -8.39 -8.83
N PRO A 501 14.75 -8.21 -10.17
CA PRO A 501 15.46 -7.14 -10.84
C PRO A 501 14.85 -5.77 -10.54
N VAL A 502 15.72 -4.79 -10.29
CA VAL A 502 15.30 -3.39 -10.12
C VAL A 502 14.69 -2.86 -11.42
N ILE A 503 13.57 -2.14 -11.31
CA ILE A 503 12.92 -1.47 -12.43
C ILE A 503 13.90 -0.52 -13.16
N GLN A 504 13.95 -0.59 -14.49
CA GLN A 504 14.80 0.29 -15.30
C GLN A 504 13.95 1.40 -15.92
N LEU A 505 13.94 2.55 -15.26
CA LEU A 505 13.27 3.77 -15.71
C LEU A 505 14.24 4.75 -16.41
N GLN A 506 15.37 4.27 -16.91
CA GLN A 506 16.43 5.13 -17.46
C GLN A 506 15.94 6.06 -18.56
N GLU A 507 15.10 5.60 -19.49
CA GLU A 507 14.50 6.49 -20.50
C GLU A 507 13.74 7.66 -19.83
N LEU A 508 13.00 7.38 -18.75
CA LEU A 508 12.28 8.40 -17.98
C LEU A 508 13.20 9.35 -17.18
N MET A 509 14.38 8.85 -16.79
CA MET A 509 15.35 9.56 -15.97
C MET A 509 16.36 10.37 -16.81
N ASP A 510 16.70 9.87 -18.00
CA ASP A 510 17.77 10.31 -18.92
C ASP A 510 17.25 11.20 -20.07
N ASP A 511 15.99 11.08 -20.54
CA ASP A 511 15.39 11.94 -21.61
C ASP A 511 15.27 13.44 -21.24
N CYS A 512 15.94 13.91 -20.19
CA CYS A 512 15.83 15.28 -19.68
C CYS A 512 17.19 15.95 -19.39
N SER A 513 18.25 15.65 -20.14
CA SER A 513 19.27 16.66 -20.44
C SER A 513 18.82 17.65 -21.53
N ALA A 514 17.80 17.32 -22.34
CA ALA A 514 17.37 18.14 -23.47
C ALA A 514 16.21 19.13 -23.17
N VAL A 515 15.40 18.92 -22.13
CA VAL A 515 14.24 19.80 -21.86
C VAL A 515 14.64 21.10 -21.13
N LEU A 516 15.87 21.21 -20.62
CA LEU A 516 16.36 22.44 -19.98
C LEU A 516 16.93 23.49 -20.96
N GLU A 517 16.97 23.26 -22.27
CA GLU A 517 17.48 24.26 -23.22
C GLU A 517 16.42 25.09 -23.95
N ASN A 518 15.11 24.83 -23.79
CA ASN A 518 14.07 25.57 -24.53
C ASN A 518 13.14 26.46 -23.68
N GLU A 519 13.55 26.87 -22.49
CA GLU A 519 12.95 28.02 -21.78
C GLU A 519 13.94 29.20 -21.68
N LYS A 520 14.49 29.60 -22.83
CA LYS A 520 14.95 30.97 -23.07
C LYS A 520 14.00 31.65 -24.05
N LEU A 521 12.81 32.02 -23.58
CA LEU A 521 11.94 32.93 -24.32
C LEU A 521 11.51 34.11 -23.45
N ALA A 522 12.32 35.16 -23.60
CA ALA A 522 11.92 36.56 -23.70
C ALA A 522 11.18 37.20 -22.52
N SER A 523 11.97 37.70 -21.58
CA SER A 523 11.71 38.98 -20.93
C SER A 523 11.78 40.12 -21.95
N VAL A 524 10.67 40.73 -22.37
CA VAL A 524 10.70 42.08 -22.99
C VAL A 524 9.50 42.93 -22.53
N SER A 525 9.84 43.85 -21.63
CA SER A 525 9.46 45.28 -21.57
C SER A 525 8.01 45.71 -21.36
N LEU A 526 7.70 46.07 -20.10
CA LEU A 526 6.76 47.13 -19.73
C LEU A 526 7.45 48.51 -19.83
N LYS A 527 7.26 49.25 -20.92
CA LYS A 527 7.46 50.71 -21.00
C LYS A 527 6.63 51.31 -22.15
N GLN A 528 5.40 51.73 -21.85
CA GLN A 528 4.89 53.12 -21.91
C GLN A 528 3.38 53.11 -21.68
#